data_AF-A0AAU7G8D1-F1
#
_entry.id   AF-A0AAU7G8D1-F1
#
_cell.length_a   1.000
_cell.length_b   1.000
_cell.length_c   1.000
_cell.angle_alpha   90.00
_cell.angle_beta   90.00
_cell.angle_gamma   90.00
#
_symmetry.space_group_name_H-M   'P 1'
#
loop_
_entity.id
_entity.type
_entity.pdbx_description
1 polymer ?
#
loop_
_entity_poly.entity_id
_entity_poly.type
_entity_poly.pdbx_seq_one_letter_code
_entity_poly.pdbx_strand_id
1 'polypeptide(L)'
;MSQVPRPVPSSRPRRVRADVLTRVGWIGVLLLTSVFHFVRGAPVDGVIYAAGAVVLALDGLGWLRIPLRLRADRDTVRRRVAAGVLIAVASLTLAVTPLYSGADTAIVVGLGVLLLPVAWANRPGPAADTDRAALRRAAIAWSVLIAAGCLWEVGTFFLGRGTPGGITDFPALSDLTDPLVAWPPARAVLVACWLLGGYALVRRGWAR
;
A
#
# COMPACT_ATOMS: atom_id res chain seq x y z
N MET A 1 42.36 7.69 -38.40
CA MET A 1 40.92 7.34 -38.35
C MET A 1 40.36 7.83 -37.01
N SER A 2 39.73 9.00 -36.98
CA SER A 2 39.12 9.57 -35.77
C SER A 2 37.78 8.90 -35.50
N GLN A 3 37.62 8.23 -34.36
CA GLN A 3 36.32 7.73 -33.94
C GLN A 3 35.43 8.90 -33.51
N VAL A 4 34.42 9.19 -34.31
CA VAL A 4 33.34 10.12 -33.96
C VAL A 4 32.52 9.48 -32.82
N PRO A 5 32.36 10.13 -31.66
CA PRO A 5 31.53 9.61 -30.57
C PRO A 5 30.07 9.56 -31.04
N ARG A 6 29.45 8.37 -31.01
CA ARG A 6 28.02 8.24 -31.32
C ARG A 6 27.20 8.91 -30.21
N PRO A 7 26.26 9.81 -30.54
CA PRO A 7 25.38 10.41 -29.54
C PRO A 7 24.51 9.34 -28.89
N VAL A 8 24.59 9.24 -27.56
CA VAL A 8 23.73 8.36 -26.77
C VAL A 8 22.30 8.93 -26.81
N PRO A 9 21.28 8.18 -27.26
CA PRO A 9 19.92 8.68 -27.34
C PRO A 9 19.40 9.08 -25.95
N SER A 10 18.88 10.30 -25.85
CA SER A 10 18.40 10.92 -24.62
C SER A 10 17.08 10.28 -24.16
N SER A 11 17.16 9.24 -23.33
CA SER A 11 16.01 8.53 -22.75
C SER A 11 15.24 9.32 -21.66
N ARG A 12 15.60 10.59 -21.42
CA ARG A 12 15.04 11.46 -20.37
C ARG A 12 13.54 11.80 -20.51
N PRO A 13 13.00 12.21 -21.67
CA PRO A 13 11.62 12.71 -21.75
C PRO A 13 10.57 11.62 -21.53
N ARG A 14 10.88 10.35 -21.84
CA ARG A 14 9.97 9.22 -21.65
C ARG A 14 9.83 8.82 -20.18
N ARG A 15 10.89 8.94 -19.37
CA ARG A 15 10.85 8.66 -17.93
C ARG A 15 10.03 9.69 -17.15
N VAL A 16 10.25 10.98 -17.42
CA VAL A 16 9.51 12.08 -16.76
C VAL A 16 8.00 11.95 -16.98
N ARG A 17 7.56 11.65 -18.22
CA ARG A 17 6.14 11.44 -18.51
C ARG A 17 5.55 10.23 -17.76
N ALA A 18 6.28 9.12 -17.70
CA ALA A 18 5.83 7.93 -17.00
C ALA A 18 5.70 8.16 -15.48
N ASP A 19 6.64 8.89 -14.88
CA ASP A 19 6.60 9.23 -13.45
C ASP A 19 5.41 10.14 -13.12
N VAL A 20 5.14 11.14 -13.96
CA VAL A 20 3.97 12.03 -13.82
C VAL A 20 2.68 11.25 -13.96
N LEU A 21 2.54 10.42 -14.99
CA LEU A 21 1.34 9.58 -15.20
C LEU A 21 1.11 8.64 -14.03
N THR A 22 2.16 8.01 -13.52
CA THR A 22 2.06 7.11 -12.36
C THR A 22 1.60 7.88 -11.12
N ARG A 23 2.17 9.06 -10.85
CA ARG A 23 1.77 9.91 -9.72
C ARG A 23 0.32 10.36 -9.83
N VAL A 24 -0.08 10.90 -10.99
CA VAL A 24 -1.46 11.34 -11.25
C VAL A 24 -2.42 10.16 -11.12
N GLY A 25 -2.04 8.99 -11.63
CA GLY A 25 -2.80 7.75 -11.47
C GLY A 25 -3.04 7.39 -10.01
N TRP A 26 -2.00 7.43 -9.16
CA TRP A 26 -2.14 7.17 -7.73
C TRP A 26 -3.03 8.19 -7.02
N ILE A 27 -2.85 9.49 -7.30
CA ILE A 27 -3.71 10.55 -6.75
C ILE A 27 -5.17 10.30 -7.17
N GLY A 28 -5.40 10.00 -8.45
CA GLY A 28 -6.73 9.71 -8.99
C GLY A 28 -7.39 8.52 -8.31
N VAL A 29 -6.66 7.42 -8.08
CA VAL A 29 -7.15 6.24 -7.35
C VAL A 29 -7.54 6.62 -5.92
N LEU A 30 -6.69 7.33 -5.19
CA LEU A 30 -6.97 7.73 -3.81
C LEU A 30 -8.20 8.64 -3.71
N LEU A 31 -8.36 9.59 -4.64
CA LEU A 31 -9.54 10.46 -4.69
C LEU A 31 -10.81 9.67 -5.03
N LEU A 32 -10.74 8.76 -6.01
CA LEU A 32 -11.87 7.90 -6.37
C LEU A 32 -12.30 7.04 -5.18
N THR A 33 -11.36 6.41 -4.48
CA THR A 33 -11.62 5.64 -3.26
C THR A 33 -12.22 6.53 -2.18
N SER A 34 -11.66 7.73 -1.95
CA SER A 34 -12.21 8.67 -0.97
C SER A 34 -13.69 9.00 -1.23
N VAL A 35 -14.02 9.37 -2.48
CA VAL A 35 -15.41 9.66 -2.88
C VAL A 35 -16.32 8.45 -2.67
N PHE A 36 -15.87 7.26 -3.06
CA PHE A 36 -16.63 6.02 -2.84
C PHE A 36 -16.93 5.78 -1.36
N HIS A 37 -15.95 6.01 -0.47
CA HIS A 37 -16.14 5.87 0.97
C HIS A 37 -17.12 6.91 1.56
N PHE A 38 -17.20 8.12 1.01
CA PHE A 38 -18.25 9.06 1.40
C PHE A 38 -19.64 8.59 0.93
N VAL A 39 -19.75 8.11 -0.32
CA VAL A 39 -21.01 7.60 -0.88
C VAL A 39 -21.53 6.38 -0.12
N ARG A 40 -20.64 5.52 0.37
CA ARG A 40 -20.99 4.33 1.17
C ARG A 40 -21.31 4.63 2.64
N GLY A 41 -21.13 5.87 3.10
CA GLY A 41 -21.40 6.27 4.48
C GLY A 41 -20.25 6.00 5.47
N ALA A 42 -19.01 5.85 4.99
CA ALA A 42 -17.81 5.67 5.81
C ALA A 42 -16.88 6.91 5.73
N PRO A 43 -17.25 8.04 6.35
CA PRO A 43 -16.56 9.32 6.15
C PRO A 43 -15.13 9.33 6.70
N VAL A 44 -14.85 8.60 7.78
CA VAL A 44 -13.51 8.54 8.38
C VAL A 44 -12.49 7.99 7.38
N ASP A 45 -12.83 6.86 6.74
CA ASP A 45 -11.99 6.28 5.69
C ASP A 45 -11.84 7.23 4.50
N GLY A 46 -12.94 7.89 4.11
CA GLY A 46 -12.93 8.89 3.04
C GLY A 46 -11.91 10.00 3.30
N VAL A 47 -11.85 10.51 4.53
CA VAL A 47 -10.86 11.51 4.97
C VAL A 47 -9.44 10.95 4.93
N ILE A 48 -9.22 9.71 5.37
CA ILE A 48 -7.89 9.07 5.34
C ILE A 48 -7.35 9.01 3.90
N TYR A 49 -8.16 8.55 2.94
CA TYR A 49 -7.76 8.49 1.53
C TYR A 49 -7.56 9.88 0.92
N ALA A 50 -8.42 10.85 1.25
CA ALA A 50 -8.26 12.24 0.81
C ALA A 50 -6.96 12.85 1.33
N ALA A 51 -6.64 12.64 2.61
CA ALA A 51 -5.39 13.10 3.22
C ALA A 51 -4.18 12.49 2.50
N GLY A 52 -4.21 11.18 2.21
CA GLY A 52 -3.18 10.52 1.41
C GLY A 52 -3.00 11.15 0.02
N ALA A 53 -4.09 11.46 -0.67
CA ALA A 53 -4.05 12.13 -1.98
C ALA A 53 -3.40 13.52 -1.90
N VAL A 54 -3.76 14.30 -0.87
CA VAL A 54 -3.18 15.63 -0.61
C VAL A 54 -1.68 15.52 -0.34
N VAL A 55 -1.26 14.59 0.54
CA VAL A 55 0.16 14.36 0.85
C VAL A 55 0.93 14.01 -0.43
N LEU A 56 0.38 13.14 -1.29
CA LEU A 56 1.04 12.74 -2.53
C LEU A 56 1.12 13.89 -3.55
N ALA A 57 0.09 14.74 -3.63
CA ALA A 57 0.10 15.94 -4.46
C ALA A 57 1.16 16.95 -3.99
N LEU A 58 1.22 17.19 -2.67
CA LEU A 58 2.20 18.08 -2.05
C LEU A 58 3.65 17.57 -2.21
N ASP A 59 3.88 16.25 -2.16
CA ASP A 59 5.19 15.65 -2.49
C ASP A 59 5.54 15.88 -3.97
N GLY A 60 4.57 15.74 -4.88
CA GLY A 60 4.73 16.02 -6.31
C GLY A 60 5.11 17.47 -6.61
N LEU A 61 4.59 18.42 -5.83
CA LEU A 61 4.96 19.84 -5.90
C LEU A 61 6.32 20.14 -5.25
N GLY A 62 6.93 19.14 -4.61
CA GLY A 62 8.21 19.29 -3.92
C GLY A 62 8.12 20.04 -2.58
N TRP A 63 6.92 20.17 -2.02
CA TRP A 63 6.70 20.87 -0.73
C TRP A 63 7.03 19.97 0.47
N LEU A 64 6.81 18.66 0.34
CA LEU A 64 7.15 17.65 1.35
C LEU A 64 8.57 17.10 1.15
N ARG A 65 9.57 17.96 0.97
CA ARG A 65 10.99 17.55 0.97
C ARG A 65 11.40 17.15 2.38
N ILE A 66 10.95 15.98 2.83
CA ILE A 66 11.37 15.38 4.08
C ILE A 66 12.74 14.72 3.81
N PRO A 67 13.86 15.25 4.32
CA PRO A 67 15.18 14.69 4.09
C PRO A 67 15.42 13.53 5.07
N LEU A 68 14.53 12.54 5.10
CA LEU A 68 14.75 11.31 5.86
C LEU A 68 15.72 10.45 5.07
N ARG A 69 17.00 10.77 5.15
CA ARG A 69 18.06 9.81 4.85
C ARG A 69 18.16 8.87 6.05
N LEU A 70 17.24 7.92 6.17
CA LEU A 70 17.55 6.76 6.98
C LEU A 70 18.73 6.08 6.29
N ARG A 71 19.91 6.19 6.90
CA ARG A 71 21.09 5.45 6.48
C ARG A 71 20.66 4.00 6.39
N ALA A 72 20.79 3.40 5.21
CA ALA A 72 20.62 1.96 5.02
C ALA A 72 21.69 1.28 5.88
N ASP A 73 21.35 1.09 7.15
CA ASP A 73 22.20 0.46 8.13
C ASP A 73 22.15 -1.04 7.86
N ARG A 74 23.29 -1.71 7.97
CA ARG A 74 23.43 -3.10 7.51
C ARG A 74 22.40 -3.99 8.22
N ASP A 75 21.71 -4.82 7.43
CA ASP A 75 20.76 -5.82 7.91
C ASP A 75 21.50 -6.87 8.75
N THR A 76 21.49 -6.70 10.08
CA THR A 76 22.11 -7.62 11.04
C THR A 76 21.10 -8.64 11.55
N VAL A 77 21.58 -9.83 11.96
CA VAL A 77 20.74 -10.86 12.59
C VAL A 77 19.95 -10.29 13.78
N ARG A 78 20.58 -9.45 14.60
CA ARG A 78 19.93 -8.78 15.73
C ARG A 78 18.74 -7.90 15.31
N ARG A 79 18.84 -7.16 14.20
CA ARG A 79 17.72 -6.38 13.65
C ARG A 79 16.61 -7.29 13.11
N ARG A 80 16.95 -8.41 12.47
CA ARG A 80 15.95 -9.39 12.00
C ARG A 80 15.16 -9.99 13.15
N VAL A 81 15.85 -10.35 14.24
CA VAL A 81 15.20 -10.83 15.46
C VAL A 81 14.33 -9.74 16.07
N ALA A 82 14.85 -8.51 16.21
CA ALA A 82 14.06 -7.39 16.73
C ALA A 82 12.81 -7.10 15.88
N ALA A 83 12.93 -7.11 14.55
CA ALA A 83 11.81 -6.96 13.64
C ALA A 83 10.81 -8.11 13.79
N GLY A 84 11.28 -9.36 13.84
CA GLY A 84 10.42 -10.53 14.07
C GLY A 84 9.66 -10.45 15.39
N VAL A 85 10.32 -10.02 16.47
CA VAL A 85 9.70 -9.80 17.78
C VAL A 85 8.65 -8.69 17.70
N LEU A 86 8.97 -7.54 17.09
CA LEU A 86 8.02 -6.43 16.93
C LEU A 86 6.80 -6.85 16.10
N ILE A 87 7.01 -7.62 15.04
CA ILE A 87 5.93 -8.18 14.21
C ILE A 87 5.06 -9.12 15.04
N ALA A 88 5.67 -10.04 15.80
CA ALA A 88 4.94 -10.98 16.64
C ALA A 88 4.13 -10.25 17.73
N VAL A 89 4.72 -9.26 18.39
CA VAL A 89 4.05 -8.41 19.39
C VAL A 89 2.89 -7.66 18.75
N ALA A 90 3.11 -6.94 17.65
CA ALA A 90 2.04 -6.21 16.96
C ALA A 90 0.90 -7.14 16.51
N SER A 91 1.23 -8.32 16.00
CA SER A 91 0.25 -9.33 15.57
C SER A 91 -0.57 -9.85 16.74
N LEU A 92 0.08 -10.15 17.87
CA LEU A 92 -0.61 -10.63 19.08
C LEU A 92 -1.46 -9.52 19.71
N THR A 93 -0.95 -8.29 19.78
CA THR A 93 -1.69 -7.13 20.29
C THR A 93 -2.95 -6.89 19.47
N LEU A 94 -2.85 -6.85 18.14
CA LEU A 94 -4.03 -6.70 17.27
C LEU A 94 -4.96 -7.91 17.35
N ALA A 95 -4.45 -9.13 17.55
CA ALA A 95 -5.27 -10.32 17.74
C ALA A 95 -6.15 -10.25 18.99
N VAL A 96 -5.68 -9.65 20.09
CA VAL A 96 -6.46 -9.57 21.35
C VAL A 96 -7.24 -8.27 21.51
N THR A 97 -6.91 -7.23 20.73
CA THR A 97 -7.62 -5.94 20.79
C THR A 97 -9.03 -6.10 20.21
N PRO A 98 -10.06 -5.48 20.81
CA PRO A 98 -11.41 -5.50 20.25
C PRO A 98 -11.43 -4.91 18.84
N LEU A 99 -11.95 -5.70 17.89
CA LEU A 99 -12.06 -5.30 16.48
C LEU A 99 -12.99 -4.09 16.37
N TYR A 100 -12.65 -3.15 15.48
CA TYR A 100 -13.39 -1.90 15.27
C TYR A 100 -13.41 -0.94 16.46
N SER A 101 -12.55 -1.17 17.46
CA SER A 101 -12.38 -0.22 18.56
C SER A 101 -11.49 0.95 18.14
N GLY A 102 -11.62 2.06 18.87
CA GLY A 102 -10.69 3.20 18.72
C GLY A 102 -9.24 2.81 19.01
N ALA A 103 -9.00 1.83 19.89
CA ALA A 103 -7.67 1.32 20.19
C ALA A 103 -7.05 0.57 19.01
N ASP A 104 -7.80 -0.34 18.39
CA ASP A 104 -7.39 -1.05 17.17
C ASP A 104 -7.01 -0.07 16.05
N THR A 105 -7.90 0.89 15.81
CA THR A 105 -7.69 1.97 14.82
C THR A 105 -6.42 2.78 15.14
N ALA A 106 -6.23 3.18 16.39
CA ALA A 106 -5.07 3.97 16.81
C ALA A 106 -3.75 3.19 16.65
N ILE A 107 -3.75 1.87 16.91
CA ILE A 107 -2.57 1.01 16.72
C ILE A 107 -2.22 0.92 15.23
N VAL A 108 -3.21 0.64 14.37
CA VAL A 108 -2.99 0.52 12.93
C VAL A 108 -2.51 1.84 12.33
N VAL A 109 -3.17 2.95 12.66
CA VAL A 109 -2.76 4.29 12.23
C VAL A 109 -1.37 4.63 12.75
N GLY A 110 -1.09 4.35 14.02
CA GLY A 110 0.22 4.57 14.64
C GLY A 110 1.32 3.78 13.93
N LEU A 111 1.10 2.49 13.65
CA LEU A 111 2.02 1.67 12.85
C LEU A 111 2.25 2.27 11.47
N GLY A 112 1.18 2.70 10.78
CA GLY A 112 1.26 3.37 9.49
C GLY A 112 2.13 4.63 9.54
N VAL A 113 1.86 5.54 10.49
CA VAL A 113 2.61 6.79 10.67
C VAL A 113 4.08 6.52 11.02
N LEU A 114 4.36 5.56 11.90
CA LEU A 114 5.72 5.20 12.30
C LEU A 114 6.53 4.57 11.16
N LEU A 115 5.87 3.77 10.31
CA LEU A 115 6.50 3.10 9.17
C LEU A 115 6.61 3.99 7.94
N LEU A 116 5.81 5.06 7.84
CA LEU A 116 5.79 5.97 6.70
C LEU A 116 7.17 6.57 6.40
N PRO A 117 7.93 7.12 7.37
CA PRO A 117 9.33 7.52 7.19
C PRO A 117 10.23 6.46 6.55
N VAL A 118 10.07 5.21 6.98
CA VAL A 118 10.92 4.08 6.55
C VAL A 118 10.63 3.71 5.11
N ALA A 119 9.35 3.71 4.72
CA ALA A 119 8.94 3.46 3.35
C ALA A 119 9.29 4.65 2.42
N TRP A 120 9.10 5.89 2.88
CA TRP A 120 9.30 7.10 2.08
C TRP A 120 10.77 7.43 1.81
N ALA A 121 11.67 7.06 2.72
CA ALA A 121 13.12 7.29 2.60
C ALA A 121 13.76 6.54 1.42
N ASN A 122 13.20 5.42 1.00
CA ASN A 122 13.78 4.56 -0.05
C ASN A 122 13.21 4.91 -1.42
N ARG A 123 13.84 5.86 -2.10
CA ARG A 123 13.61 6.01 -3.55
C ARG A 123 14.35 4.89 -4.28
N PRO A 124 13.66 4.03 -5.06
CA PRO A 124 14.33 2.93 -5.75
C PRO A 124 15.39 3.45 -6.71
N GLY A 125 16.60 2.89 -6.61
CA GLY A 125 17.62 2.97 -7.65
C GLY A 125 17.16 2.27 -8.94
N PRO A 126 17.85 2.46 -10.07
CA PRO A 126 17.50 1.75 -11.30
C PRO A 126 17.59 0.24 -11.08
N ALA A 127 16.44 -0.44 -11.10
CA ALA A 127 16.38 -1.89 -11.00
C ALA A 127 17.11 -2.55 -12.19
N ALA A 128 17.84 -3.63 -11.91
CA ALA A 128 18.45 -4.47 -12.94
C ALA A 128 17.38 -5.00 -13.92
N ASP A 129 17.71 -5.11 -15.20
CA ASP A 129 16.74 -5.42 -16.25
C ASP A 129 16.08 -6.81 -16.11
N THR A 130 16.76 -7.76 -15.47
CA THR A 130 16.23 -9.11 -15.18
C THR A 130 15.08 -9.10 -14.17
N ASP A 131 15.09 -8.15 -13.21
CA ASP A 131 14.02 -7.99 -12.23
C ASP A 131 12.79 -7.29 -12.80
N ARG A 132 12.95 -6.53 -13.88
CA ARG A 132 11.87 -5.71 -14.47
C ARG A 132 10.71 -6.56 -14.97
N ALA A 133 10.98 -7.70 -15.59
CA ALA A 133 9.94 -8.59 -16.10
C ALA A 133 9.14 -9.25 -14.98
N ALA A 134 9.81 -9.74 -13.93
CA ALA A 134 9.16 -10.33 -12.77
C ALA A 134 8.33 -9.29 -12.00
N LEU A 135 8.87 -8.08 -11.80
CA LEU A 135 8.15 -6.97 -11.19
C LEU A 135 6.93 -6.57 -12.01
N ARG A 136 7.03 -6.54 -13.35
CA ARG A 136 5.89 -6.23 -14.22
C ARG A 136 4.79 -7.28 -14.10
N ARG A 137 5.13 -8.58 -14.11
CA ARG A 137 4.14 -9.66 -13.92
C ARG A 137 3.46 -9.57 -12.57
N ALA A 138 4.24 -9.35 -11.50
CA ALA A 138 3.68 -9.16 -10.17
C ALA A 138 2.76 -7.94 -10.11
N ALA A 139 3.19 -6.80 -10.67
CA ALA A 139 2.37 -5.60 -10.73
C ALA A 139 1.05 -5.85 -11.48
N ILE A 140 1.08 -6.51 -12.64
CA ILE A 140 -0.13 -6.85 -13.39
C ILE A 140 -1.03 -7.78 -12.58
N ALA A 141 -0.49 -8.86 -12.00
CA ALA A 141 -1.27 -9.81 -11.21
C ALA A 141 -1.95 -9.13 -10.01
N TRP A 142 -1.22 -8.31 -9.27
CA TRP A 142 -1.75 -7.54 -8.15
C TRP A 142 -2.77 -6.49 -8.60
N SER A 143 -2.52 -5.78 -9.70
CA SER A 143 -3.47 -4.82 -10.25
C SER A 143 -4.77 -5.49 -10.69
N VAL A 144 -4.72 -6.65 -11.35
CA VAL A 144 -5.90 -7.41 -11.74
C VAL A 144 -6.68 -7.88 -10.51
N LEU A 145 -5.99 -8.43 -9.50
CA LEU A 145 -6.62 -8.89 -8.26
C LEU A 145 -7.31 -7.74 -7.51
N ILE A 146 -6.63 -6.61 -7.35
CA ILE A 146 -7.18 -5.42 -6.69
C ILE A 146 -8.36 -4.85 -7.49
N ALA A 147 -8.22 -4.70 -8.81
CA ALA A 147 -9.28 -4.16 -9.66
C ALA A 147 -10.52 -5.08 -9.65
N ALA A 148 -10.33 -6.39 -9.68
CA ALA A 148 -11.42 -7.36 -9.55
C ALA A 148 -12.11 -7.24 -8.19
N GLY A 149 -11.35 -7.10 -7.10
CA GLY A 149 -11.91 -6.88 -5.76
C GLY A 149 -12.68 -5.56 -5.64
N CYS A 150 -12.15 -4.47 -6.20
CA CYS A 150 -12.87 -3.19 -6.26
C CYS A 150 -14.14 -3.28 -7.09
N LEU A 151 -14.10 -3.97 -8.24
CA LEU A 151 -15.28 -4.16 -9.09
C LEU A 151 -16.34 -5.01 -8.39
N TRP A 152 -15.92 -6.02 -7.63
CA TRP A 152 -16.82 -6.80 -6.78
C TRP A 152 -17.50 -5.90 -5.74
N GLU A 153 -16.74 -5.19 -4.93
CA GLU A 153 -17.26 -4.28 -3.88
C GLU A 153 -18.24 -3.23 -4.44
N VAL A 154 -17.88 -2.59 -5.54
CA VAL A 154 -18.75 -1.61 -6.20
C VAL A 154 -19.99 -2.29 -6.76
N GLY A 155 -19.84 -3.46 -7.37
CA GLY A 155 -20.93 -4.24 -7.95
C GLY A 155 -21.94 -4.68 -6.90
N THR A 156 -21.49 -5.28 -5.81
CA THR A 156 -22.37 -5.74 -4.71
C THR A 156 -23.04 -4.56 -4.02
N PHE A 157 -22.34 -3.44 -3.83
CA PHE A 157 -22.93 -2.23 -3.27
C PHE A 157 -24.11 -1.71 -4.10
N PHE A 158 -23.96 -1.60 -5.42
CA PHE A 158 -25.05 -1.11 -6.27
C PHE A 158 -26.18 -2.13 -6.43
N LEU A 159 -25.86 -3.42 -6.55
CA LEU A 159 -26.87 -4.49 -6.63
C LEU A 159 -27.70 -4.57 -5.35
N GLY A 160 -27.04 -4.59 -4.19
CA GLY A 160 -27.69 -4.64 -2.88
C GLY A 160 -28.51 -3.39 -2.54
N ARG A 161 -28.24 -2.23 -3.15
CA ARG A 161 -29.06 -1.03 -2.93
C ARG A 161 -30.42 -1.07 -3.64
N GLY A 162 -30.52 -1.86 -4.72
CA GLY A 162 -31.68 -1.89 -5.61
C GLY A 162 -32.61 -3.09 -5.45
N THR A 163 -32.22 -4.09 -4.65
CA THR A 163 -32.97 -5.34 -4.49
C THR A 163 -33.57 -5.49 -3.10
N PRO A 164 -34.75 -6.14 -2.96
CA PRO A 164 -35.38 -6.35 -1.65
C PRO A 164 -34.54 -7.18 -0.67
N GLY A 165 -33.72 -8.10 -1.17
CA GLY A 165 -32.81 -8.92 -0.37
C GLY A 165 -31.49 -8.23 0.01
N GLY A 166 -31.18 -7.07 -0.58
CA GLY A 166 -30.12 -6.20 -0.09
C GLY A 166 -28.72 -6.83 -0.03
N ILE A 167 -28.05 -6.63 1.12
CA ILE A 167 -26.67 -7.07 1.40
C ILE A 167 -26.57 -8.59 1.60
N THR A 168 -27.66 -9.28 1.97
CA THR A 168 -27.60 -10.73 2.22
C THR A 168 -27.49 -11.54 0.93
N ASP A 169 -28.05 -11.03 -0.17
CA ASP A 169 -28.01 -11.71 -1.47
C ASP A 169 -26.73 -11.39 -2.25
N PHE A 170 -26.11 -10.24 -1.96
CA PHE A 170 -24.91 -9.74 -2.61
C PHE A 170 -23.87 -9.27 -1.56
N PRO A 171 -23.25 -10.20 -0.81
CA PRO A 171 -22.31 -9.84 0.25
C PRO A 171 -21.04 -9.20 -0.32
N ALA A 172 -20.61 -8.10 0.30
CA ALA A 172 -19.35 -7.45 -0.03
C ALA A 172 -18.16 -8.38 0.32
N LEU A 173 -16.98 -8.13 -0.26
CA LEU A 173 -15.78 -8.88 0.12
C LEU A 173 -15.47 -8.62 1.60
N SER A 174 -15.69 -7.40 2.08
CA SER A 174 -15.57 -7.08 3.51
C SER A 174 -16.41 -8.02 4.36
N ASP A 175 -17.66 -8.28 3.99
CA ASP A 175 -18.59 -9.12 4.75
C ASP A 175 -18.12 -10.58 4.78
N LEU A 176 -17.54 -11.07 3.68
CA LEU A 176 -16.97 -12.40 3.60
C LEU A 176 -15.68 -12.54 4.42
N THR A 177 -14.90 -11.46 4.52
CA THR A 177 -13.64 -11.46 5.28
C THR A 177 -13.84 -11.15 6.76
N ASP A 178 -14.96 -10.52 7.15
CA ASP A 178 -15.22 -10.08 8.52
C ASP A 178 -15.15 -11.24 9.53
N PRO A 179 -15.79 -12.42 9.30
CA PRO A 179 -15.68 -13.55 10.24
C PRO A 179 -14.24 -14.04 10.41
N LEU A 180 -13.45 -14.00 9.34
CA LEU A 180 -12.05 -14.42 9.36
C LEU A 180 -11.19 -13.45 10.18
N VAL A 181 -11.45 -12.14 10.07
CA VAL A 181 -10.75 -11.09 10.84
C VAL A 181 -11.26 -11.01 12.28
N ALA A 182 -12.52 -11.35 12.52
CA ALA A 182 -13.10 -11.42 13.86
C ALA A 182 -12.48 -12.56 14.69
N TRP A 183 -12.05 -13.65 14.04
CA TRP A 183 -11.41 -14.78 14.72
C TRP A 183 -9.96 -14.44 15.15
N PRO A 184 -9.65 -14.34 16.46
CA PRO A 184 -8.35 -13.84 16.94
C PRO A 184 -7.12 -14.58 16.38
N PRO A 185 -7.11 -15.92 16.28
CA PRO A 185 -5.97 -16.64 15.70
C PRO A 185 -5.75 -16.31 14.23
N ALA A 186 -6.82 -16.27 13.42
CA ALA A 186 -6.70 -15.89 12.00
C ALA A 186 -6.26 -14.44 11.84
N ARG A 187 -6.78 -13.51 12.65
CA ARG A 187 -6.32 -12.12 12.67
C ARG A 187 -4.83 -12.01 12.97
N ALA A 188 -4.32 -12.74 13.96
CA ALA A 188 -2.89 -12.76 14.27
C ALA A 188 -2.04 -13.19 13.07
N VAL A 189 -2.46 -14.26 12.39
CA VAL A 189 -1.78 -14.79 11.21
C VAL A 189 -1.82 -13.79 10.06
N LEU A 190 -2.99 -13.19 9.77
CA LEU A 190 -3.16 -12.20 8.71
C LEU A 190 -2.27 -10.97 8.94
N VAL A 191 -2.25 -10.44 10.16
CA VAL A 191 -1.39 -9.30 10.54
C VAL A 191 0.09 -9.68 10.42
N ALA A 192 0.48 -10.87 10.88
CA ALA A 192 1.85 -11.35 10.76
C ALA A 192 2.27 -11.46 9.28
N CYS A 193 1.42 -12.05 8.42
CA CYS A 193 1.66 -12.15 6.99
C CYS A 193 1.79 -10.76 6.34
N TRP A 194 0.93 -9.82 6.71
CA TRP A 194 0.96 -8.44 6.21
C TRP A 194 2.29 -7.74 6.58
N LEU A 195 2.66 -7.77 7.86
CA LEU A 195 3.88 -7.13 8.34
C LEU A 195 5.15 -7.82 7.83
N LEU A 196 5.17 -9.15 7.75
CA LEU A 196 6.28 -9.91 7.16
C LEU A 196 6.44 -9.62 5.67
N GLY A 197 5.32 -9.51 4.94
CA GLY A 197 5.30 -9.10 3.54
C GLY A 197 5.89 -7.71 3.35
N GLY A 198 5.44 -6.73 4.13
CA GLY A 198 5.97 -5.37 4.12
C GLY A 198 7.47 -5.33 4.46
N TYR A 199 7.88 -6.03 5.51
CA TYR A 199 9.29 -6.15 5.91
C TYR A 199 10.15 -6.76 4.81
N ALA A 200 9.68 -7.84 4.17
CA ALA A 200 10.39 -8.49 3.08
C ALA A 200 10.55 -7.56 1.86
N LEU A 201 9.52 -6.77 1.52
CA LEU A 201 9.56 -5.80 0.43
C LEU A 201 10.56 -4.67 0.71
N VAL A 202 10.51 -4.07 1.91
CA VAL A 202 11.43 -2.99 2.32
C VAL A 202 12.87 -3.51 2.32
N ARG A 203 13.12 -4.69 2.89
CA ARG A 203 14.46 -5.29 2.92
C ARG A 203 15.01 -5.57 1.51
N ARG A 204 14.17 -6.06 0.59
CA ARG A 204 14.57 -6.24 -0.82
C ARG A 204 14.87 -4.90 -1.51
N GLY A 205 14.17 -3.84 -1.13
CA GLY A 205 14.44 -2.48 -1.58
C GLY A 205 15.79 -1.94 -1.08
N TRP A 206 16.22 -2.32 0.13
CA TRP A 206 17.51 -1.93 0.71
C TRP A 206 18.72 -2.69 0.20
N ALA A 207 18.52 -3.94 -0.24
CA ALA A 207 19.59 -4.77 -0.76
C ALA A 207 20.02 -4.42 -2.21
N ARG A 208 19.36 -3.43 -2.83
CA ARG A 208 19.61 -2.96 -4.20
C ARG A 208 20.14 -1.53 -4.18
#